data_AF-A3VI44-F1
#
_entry.id   AF-A3VI44-F1
#
_cell.length_a   1.000
_cell.length_b   1.000
_cell.length_c   1.000
_cell.angle_alpha   90.00
_cell.angle_beta   90.00
_cell.angle_gamma   90.00
#
_symmetry.space_group_name_H-M   'P 1'
#
loop_
_entity.id
_entity.type
_entity.pdbx_description
1 polymer ?
#
loop_
_entity_poly.entity_id
_entity_poly.type
_entity_poly.pdbx_seq_one_letter_code
_entity_poly.pdbx_strand_id
1 'polypeptide(L)'
;MRMLRSLFGRTAQPDKPDKVVIYRPVSAVGIGHLLFSSAVYGALARQNGTRFVVTAKGTVFDKGDDGADFFSNYLVPAWPDDFDVSLGHAPIHAALAGDAHPPASAAIVGRKDAIQRPGREFPDLKTADFIDRWDDDAMTPRALAPYALLYVDSVVPEREPTRSLPRIAPIFAPHPRIVELAKAAVPHDAYVAVHLRHGNGEHLHGRTEGTDAAFGTYLETVAALARDRASAAGNGQTVCLSDNFETAQRLADLTGGTALSPDDLPDRAHREFLSESENDDVRAARLTRLLVDLTILGRATRIVGGHSLFCHAAALWGDPGRLTLVNPDGSTAGFGELPGP
;
A
#
# COMPACT_ATOMS: atom_id res chain seq x y z
N MET A 1 -19.19 -20.96 -25.31
CA MET A 1 -20.08 -19.78 -25.37
C MET A 1 -20.91 -19.71 -24.09
N ARG A 2 -20.42 -18.99 -23.07
CA ARG A 2 -21.18 -18.62 -21.86
C ARG A 2 -21.33 -17.11 -21.90
N MET A 3 -22.58 -16.66 -22.02
CA MET A 3 -22.96 -15.26 -22.19
C MET A 3 -22.54 -14.41 -21.00
N LEU A 4 -21.90 -13.28 -21.33
CA LEU A 4 -21.87 -12.04 -20.56
C LEU A 4 -23.28 -11.74 -20.02
N ARG A 5 -23.48 -11.89 -18.70
CA ARG A 5 -24.68 -11.37 -18.04
C ARG A 5 -24.34 -10.01 -17.44
N SER A 6 -24.77 -8.99 -18.19
CA SER A 6 -25.23 -7.67 -17.78
C SER A 6 -24.32 -6.81 -16.89
N LEU A 7 -23.64 -5.87 -17.56
CA LEU A 7 -22.96 -4.69 -17.01
C LEU A 7 -23.92 -3.49 -16.79
N PHE A 8 -25.24 -3.66 -16.88
CA PHE A 8 -26.20 -2.56 -16.70
C PHE A 8 -27.49 -3.03 -16.03
N GLY A 9 -27.79 -2.45 -14.84
CA GLY A 9 -29.13 -2.34 -14.29
C GLY A 9 -29.75 -3.62 -13.69
N ARG A 10 -29.67 -3.73 -12.35
CA ARG A 10 -30.78 -4.30 -11.58
C ARG A 10 -31.19 -3.30 -10.50
N THR A 11 -32.39 -2.76 -10.69
CA THR A 11 -33.16 -2.01 -9.72
C THR A 11 -33.70 -2.93 -8.63
N ALA A 12 -33.04 -2.88 -7.49
CA ALA A 12 -33.64 -2.78 -6.17
C ALA A 12 -32.56 -2.09 -5.36
N GLN A 13 -32.72 -0.79 -5.04
CA GLN A 13 -31.84 -0.16 -4.05
C GLN A 13 -32.15 -0.84 -2.71
N PRO A 14 -31.22 -1.60 -2.12
CA PRO A 14 -31.19 -1.64 -0.67
C PRO A 14 -30.88 -0.20 -0.22
N ASP A 15 -31.35 0.22 0.95
CA ASP A 15 -31.05 1.53 1.53
C ASP A 15 -29.60 1.93 1.19
N LYS A 16 -29.42 3.05 0.48
CA LYS A 16 -28.08 3.57 0.15
C LYS A 16 -27.29 3.55 1.45
N PRO A 17 -26.04 3.06 1.49
CA PRO A 17 -25.23 3.25 2.67
C PRO A 17 -25.15 4.76 2.93
N ASP A 18 -25.71 5.21 4.05
CA ASP A 18 -25.76 6.62 4.48
C ASP A 18 -24.36 7.20 4.73
N LYS A 19 -23.31 6.37 4.57
CA LYS A 19 -21.93 6.73 4.86
C LYS A 19 -20.93 6.20 3.84
N VAL A 20 -19.88 6.98 3.62
CA VAL A 20 -18.80 6.66 2.68
C VAL A 20 -17.43 6.99 3.26
N VAL A 21 -16.46 6.11 3.01
CA VAL A 21 -15.03 6.38 3.22
C VAL A 21 -14.35 6.47 1.86
N ILE A 22 -13.68 7.57 1.61
CA ILE A 22 -12.96 7.86 0.37
C ILE A 22 -11.48 7.89 0.70
N TYR A 23 -10.68 6.96 0.16
CA TYR A 23 -9.23 7.05 0.21
C TYR A 23 -8.69 7.60 -1.12
N ARG A 24 -8.06 8.77 -1.03
CA ARG A 24 -7.60 9.50 -2.20
C ARG A 24 -6.14 9.96 -2.07
N PRO A 25 -5.18 9.09 -2.40
CA PRO A 25 -3.77 9.45 -2.46
C PRO A 25 -3.45 10.30 -3.67
N VAL A 26 -2.63 11.34 -3.49
CA VAL A 26 -2.15 12.20 -4.58
C VAL A 26 -0.69 12.57 -4.36
N SER A 27 0.16 12.33 -5.36
CA SER A 27 1.59 12.68 -5.41
C SER A 27 2.43 12.12 -4.23
N ALA A 28 3.64 11.64 -4.49
CA ALA A 28 4.56 11.11 -3.46
C ALA A 28 4.09 9.88 -2.64
N VAL A 29 3.03 9.19 -3.08
CA VAL A 29 2.58 7.92 -2.46
C VAL A 29 3.27 6.74 -3.13
N GLY A 30 3.96 5.92 -2.34
CA GLY A 30 4.55 4.65 -2.81
C GLY A 30 3.50 3.55 -2.94
N ILE A 31 3.79 2.48 -3.70
CA ILE A 31 2.82 1.41 -3.95
C ILE A 31 2.43 0.67 -2.65
N GLY A 32 3.39 0.48 -1.75
CA GLY A 32 3.14 -0.09 -0.43
C GLY A 32 2.16 0.75 0.39
N HIS A 33 2.30 2.09 0.33
CA HIS A 33 1.37 3.02 0.97
C HIS A 33 -0.02 2.89 0.33
N LEU A 34 -0.14 2.98 -0.99
CA LEU A 34 -1.42 2.84 -1.69
C LEU A 34 -2.16 1.56 -1.27
N LEU A 35 -1.50 0.40 -1.34
CA LEU A 35 -2.13 -0.89 -1.06
C LEU A 35 -2.43 -1.10 0.43
N PHE A 36 -1.50 -0.74 1.31
CA PHE A 36 -1.68 -0.88 2.76
C PHE A 36 -2.78 0.06 3.29
N SER A 37 -2.75 1.34 2.90
CA SER A 37 -3.80 2.30 3.26
C SER A 37 -5.16 1.87 2.70
N SER A 38 -5.22 1.37 1.46
CA SER A 38 -6.48 0.87 0.91
C SER A 38 -7.05 -0.26 1.75
N ALA A 39 -6.21 -1.16 2.25
CA ALA A 39 -6.63 -2.25 3.13
C ALA A 39 -7.13 -1.74 4.49
N VAL A 40 -6.43 -0.79 5.11
CA VAL A 40 -6.82 -0.26 6.42
C VAL A 40 -8.09 0.58 6.34
N TYR A 41 -8.17 1.53 5.41
CA TYR A 41 -9.37 2.36 5.25
C TYR A 41 -10.55 1.56 4.70
N GLY A 42 -10.30 0.54 3.88
CA GLY A 42 -11.32 -0.43 3.51
C GLY A 42 -11.83 -1.25 4.70
N ALA A 43 -10.95 -1.69 5.60
CA ALA A 43 -11.34 -2.39 6.82
C ALA A 43 -12.14 -1.47 7.78
N LEU A 44 -11.75 -0.20 7.90
CA LEU A 44 -12.51 0.81 8.63
C LEU A 44 -13.91 1.00 8.05
N ALA A 45 -14.01 1.15 6.73
CA ALA A 45 -15.29 1.27 6.04
C ALA A 45 -16.18 0.05 6.27
N ARG A 46 -15.61 -1.16 6.15
CA ARG A 46 -16.33 -2.41 6.40
C ARG A 46 -16.82 -2.52 7.83
N GLN A 47 -16.00 -2.15 8.81
CA GLN A 47 -16.37 -2.18 10.22
C GLN A 47 -17.53 -1.22 10.53
N ASN A 48 -17.58 -0.09 9.83
CA ASN A 48 -18.64 0.91 10.00
C ASN A 48 -19.87 0.65 9.09
N GLY A 49 -19.89 -0.43 8.31
CA GLY A 49 -20.98 -0.74 7.38
C GLY A 49 -21.13 0.29 6.26
N THR A 50 -20.03 0.91 5.84
CA THR A 50 -20.03 2.02 4.88
C THR A 50 -19.47 1.60 3.54
N ARG A 51 -19.85 2.32 2.48
CA ARG A 51 -19.20 2.19 1.17
C ARG A 51 -17.74 2.62 1.25
N PHE A 52 -16.87 1.94 0.50
CA PHE A 52 -15.47 2.33 0.32
C PHE A 52 -15.20 2.77 -1.12
N VAL A 53 -14.57 3.94 -1.28
CA VAL A 53 -14.15 4.47 -2.59
C VAL A 53 -12.66 4.69 -2.57
N VAL A 54 -11.96 4.21 -3.60
CA VAL A 54 -10.50 4.39 -3.73
C VAL A 54 -10.13 4.72 -5.17
N THR A 55 -9.12 5.57 -5.34
CA THR A 55 -8.56 5.90 -6.66
C THR A 55 -7.04 5.92 -6.61
N ALA A 56 -6.42 5.64 -7.76
CA ALA A 56 -4.99 5.88 -7.99
C ALA A 56 -4.75 7.19 -8.79
N LYS A 57 -5.81 7.97 -9.07
CA LYS A 57 -5.73 9.24 -9.81
C LYS A 57 -4.76 10.20 -9.12
N GLY A 58 -3.79 10.72 -9.88
CA GLY A 58 -2.79 11.66 -9.35
C GLY A 58 -1.60 10.99 -8.64
N THR A 59 -1.55 9.65 -8.64
CA THR A 59 -0.33 8.89 -8.31
C THR A 59 0.51 8.64 -9.56
N VAL A 60 1.77 8.20 -9.41
CA VAL A 60 2.60 7.80 -10.55
C VAL A 60 2.17 6.47 -11.20
N PHE A 61 1.27 5.73 -10.54
CA PHE A 61 0.85 4.38 -10.95
C PHE A 61 -0.30 4.39 -11.96
N ASP A 62 -1.04 5.49 -12.07
CA ASP A 62 -2.19 5.61 -12.96
C ASP A 62 -2.05 6.83 -13.88
N LYS A 63 -2.08 6.58 -15.20
CA LYS A 63 -2.13 7.62 -16.25
C LYS A 63 -3.54 7.80 -16.81
N GLY A 64 -4.49 6.97 -16.40
CA GLY A 64 -5.85 6.97 -16.89
C GLY A 64 -6.64 8.20 -16.43
N ASP A 65 -7.73 8.47 -17.13
CA ASP A 65 -8.58 9.62 -16.84
C ASP A 65 -9.34 9.48 -15.52
N ASP A 66 -9.70 8.26 -15.14
CA ASP A 66 -10.50 8.00 -13.93
C ASP A 66 -9.68 7.50 -12.74
N GLY A 67 -8.40 7.11 -12.91
CA GLY A 67 -7.60 6.60 -11.80
C GLY A 67 -7.94 5.18 -11.36
N ALA A 68 -8.64 4.41 -12.21
CA ALA A 68 -9.02 3.02 -11.97
C ALA A 68 -8.19 2.01 -12.78
N ASP A 69 -7.46 2.48 -13.80
CA ASP A 69 -6.74 1.65 -14.77
C ASP A 69 -5.61 0.87 -14.12
N PHE A 70 -4.93 1.46 -13.15
CA PHE A 70 -3.92 0.76 -12.37
C PHE A 70 -4.50 -0.48 -11.67
N PHE A 71 -5.66 -0.33 -11.02
CA PHE A 71 -6.28 -1.46 -10.31
C PHE A 71 -6.76 -2.53 -11.30
N SER A 72 -7.41 -2.14 -12.38
CA SER A 72 -8.00 -3.08 -13.34
C SER A 72 -6.95 -3.83 -14.17
N ASN A 73 -5.80 -3.22 -14.46
CA ASN A 73 -4.76 -3.84 -15.28
C ASN A 73 -3.85 -4.79 -14.49
N TYR A 74 -3.67 -4.57 -13.18
CA TYR A 74 -2.64 -5.26 -12.41
C TYR A 74 -3.16 -6.03 -11.20
N LEU A 75 -4.38 -5.77 -10.75
CA LEU A 75 -4.93 -6.36 -9.54
C LEU A 75 -6.27 -7.02 -9.82
N VAL A 76 -6.74 -7.81 -8.87
CA VAL A 76 -8.09 -8.35 -8.85
C VAL A 76 -8.78 -7.98 -7.53
N PRO A 77 -10.11 -7.78 -7.53
CA PRO A 77 -10.88 -7.62 -6.30
C PRO A 77 -10.63 -8.76 -5.31
N ALA A 78 -10.42 -8.41 -4.04
CA ALA A 78 -10.24 -9.37 -2.94
C ALA A 78 -11.19 -9.10 -1.76
N TRP A 79 -12.14 -8.18 -1.91
CA TRP A 79 -13.22 -7.95 -0.95
C TRP A 79 -14.37 -8.96 -1.13
N PRO A 80 -15.17 -9.22 -0.09
CA PRO A 80 -16.36 -10.07 -0.21
C PRO A 80 -17.48 -9.37 -1.01
N ASP A 81 -18.36 -10.17 -1.61
CA ASP A 81 -19.44 -9.68 -2.52
C ASP A 81 -20.42 -8.71 -1.84
N ASP A 82 -20.55 -8.74 -0.52
CA ASP A 82 -21.43 -7.89 0.28
C ASP A 82 -20.79 -6.54 0.67
N PHE A 83 -19.50 -6.33 0.36
CA PHE A 83 -18.82 -5.07 0.63
C PHE A 83 -18.80 -4.15 -0.60
N ASP A 84 -19.51 -3.02 -0.51
CA ASP A 84 -19.58 -2.01 -1.57
C ASP A 84 -18.25 -1.24 -1.70
N VAL A 85 -17.46 -1.63 -2.70
CA VAL A 85 -16.20 -0.99 -3.07
C VAL A 85 -16.33 -0.42 -4.48
N SER A 86 -15.93 0.84 -4.65
CA SER A 86 -15.90 1.51 -5.95
C SER A 86 -14.53 2.11 -6.25
N LEU A 87 -14.13 2.05 -7.52
CA LEU A 87 -12.80 2.45 -7.97
C LEU A 87 -12.89 3.67 -8.89
N GLY A 88 -11.99 4.63 -8.70
CA GLY A 88 -11.82 5.76 -9.60
C GLY A 88 -12.38 7.08 -9.09
N HIS A 89 -12.29 8.11 -9.93
CA HIS A 89 -12.61 9.50 -9.61
C HIS A 89 -14.10 9.78 -9.77
N ALA A 90 -14.76 9.18 -10.77
CA ALA A 90 -16.19 9.32 -10.98
C ALA A 90 -17.03 8.86 -9.75
N PRO A 91 -16.73 7.72 -9.09
CA PRO A 91 -17.38 7.37 -7.83
C PRO A 91 -17.15 8.36 -6.68
N ILE A 92 -16.02 9.07 -6.66
CA ILE A 92 -15.75 10.12 -5.67
C ILE A 92 -16.69 11.30 -5.89
N HIS A 93 -16.82 11.78 -7.13
CA HIS A 93 -17.79 12.83 -7.48
C HIS A 93 -19.23 12.42 -7.16
N ALA A 94 -19.60 11.18 -7.45
CA ALA A 94 -20.93 10.67 -7.14
C ALA A 94 -21.20 10.60 -5.63
N ALA A 95 -20.18 10.28 -4.82
CA ALA A 95 -20.28 10.25 -3.36
C ALA A 95 -20.37 11.66 -2.74
N LEU A 96 -19.80 12.67 -3.42
CA LEU A 96 -19.77 14.06 -2.94
C LEU A 96 -20.96 14.91 -3.42
N ALA A 97 -21.75 14.43 -4.40
CA ALA A 97 -22.87 15.19 -4.96
C ALA A 97 -23.91 15.57 -3.88
N GLY A 98 -24.18 16.88 -3.77
CA GLY A 98 -24.70 17.62 -2.60
C GLY A 98 -26.07 17.29 -2.00
N ASP A 99 -26.73 16.22 -2.41
CA ASP A 99 -27.95 15.73 -1.73
C ASP A 99 -27.68 14.48 -0.87
N ALA A 100 -26.48 13.88 -0.96
CA ALA A 100 -26.15 12.64 -0.25
C ALA A 100 -25.72 12.89 1.21
N HIS A 101 -24.98 13.97 1.47
CA HIS A 101 -24.42 14.27 2.80
C HIS A 101 -24.35 15.79 3.01
N PRO A 102 -25.03 16.38 4.01
CA PRO A 102 -24.85 17.80 4.31
C PRO A 102 -23.37 18.06 4.68
N PRO A 103 -22.75 19.17 4.25
CA PRO A 103 -21.32 19.42 4.46
C PRO A 103 -20.87 19.36 5.93
N ALA A 104 -21.78 19.64 6.87
CA ALA A 104 -21.57 19.51 8.32
C ALA A 104 -21.45 18.05 8.82
N SER A 105 -21.54 17.06 7.94
CA SER A 105 -21.38 15.63 8.24
C SER A 105 -20.14 15.01 7.55
N ALA A 106 -19.28 15.85 6.97
CA ALA A 106 -18.06 15.42 6.30
C ALA A 106 -16.80 15.76 7.13
N ALA A 107 -15.83 14.84 7.14
CA ALA A 107 -14.51 15.07 7.68
C ALA A 107 -13.43 14.81 6.62
N ILE A 108 -12.38 15.63 6.65
CA ILE A 108 -11.13 15.42 5.91
C ILE A 108 -10.08 14.96 6.90
N VAL A 109 -9.50 13.79 6.65
CA VAL A 109 -8.28 13.33 7.31
C VAL A 109 -7.10 13.69 6.40
N GLY A 110 -6.20 14.53 6.87
CA GLY A 110 -5.15 15.07 6.00
C GLY A 110 -3.95 15.64 6.75
N ARG A 111 -3.02 16.21 5.99
CA ARG A 111 -1.90 16.97 6.53
C ARG A 111 -2.29 18.46 6.61
N LYS A 112 -1.99 19.12 7.73
CA LYS A 112 -2.26 20.56 7.94
C LYS A 112 -1.75 21.46 6.82
N ASP A 113 -0.56 21.17 6.28
CA ASP A 113 0.06 21.92 5.18
C ASP A 113 -0.65 21.72 3.82
N ALA A 114 -1.45 20.66 3.68
CA ALA A 114 -2.20 20.33 2.48
C ALA A 114 -3.73 20.49 2.65
N ILE A 115 -4.21 21.06 3.75
CA ILE A 115 -5.64 21.13 4.15
C ILE A 115 -6.55 21.73 3.07
N GLN A 116 -6.05 22.66 2.26
CA GLN A 116 -6.85 23.34 1.23
C GLN A 116 -7.03 22.50 -0.04
N ARG A 117 -6.24 21.43 -0.24
CA ARG A 117 -6.22 20.66 -1.49
C ARG A 117 -7.56 19.97 -1.76
N PRO A 118 -8.17 19.24 -0.80
CA PRO A 118 -9.47 18.60 -1.05
C PRO A 118 -10.57 19.62 -1.39
N GLY A 119 -10.67 20.74 -0.66
CA GLY A 119 -11.69 21.77 -0.91
C GLY A 119 -11.48 22.57 -2.21
N ARG A 120 -10.26 22.64 -2.74
CA ARG A 120 -9.98 23.21 -4.07
C ARG A 120 -10.46 22.31 -5.20
N GLU A 121 -10.34 21.00 -5.00
CA GLU A 121 -10.69 20.02 -6.02
C GLU A 121 -12.15 19.59 -5.97
N PHE A 122 -12.67 19.45 -4.76
CA PHE A 122 -14.05 19.12 -4.48
C PHE A 122 -14.65 20.25 -3.64
N PRO A 123 -15.36 21.21 -4.28
CA PRO A 123 -15.94 22.35 -3.57
C PRO A 123 -16.85 21.97 -2.39
N ASP A 124 -17.50 20.80 -2.44
CA ASP A 124 -18.36 20.26 -1.38
C ASP A 124 -17.60 19.98 -0.07
N LEU A 125 -16.27 19.84 -0.13
CA LEU A 125 -15.42 19.60 1.03
C LEU A 125 -14.89 20.88 1.70
N LYS A 126 -15.20 22.07 1.18
CA LYS A 126 -14.66 23.35 1.69
C LYS A 126 -15.02 23.64 3.14
N THR A 127 -16.13 23.11 3.62
CA THR A 127 -16.63 23.32 4.99
C THR A 127 -16.61 22.04 5.83
N ALA A 128 -15.93 20.99 5.35
CA ALA A 128 -15.78 19.75 6.11
C ALA A 128 -14.90 19.98 7.34
N ASP A 129 -15.16 19.21 8.40
CA ASP A 129 -14.27 19.15 9.56
C ASP A 129 -12.89 18.66 9.14
N PHE A 130 -11.84 19.10 9.83
CA PHE A 130 -10.48 18.65 9.56
C PHE A 130 -9.91 17.87 10.73
N ILE A 131 -9.43 16.67 10.44
CA ILE A 131 -8.72 15.77 11.35
C ILE A 131 -7.27 15.72 10.86
N ASP A 132 -6.35 16.17 11.71
CA ASP A 132 -4.92 16.11 11.39
C ASP A 132 -4.44 14.67 11.46
N ARG A 133 -3.55 14.27 10.54
CA ARG A 133 -2.99 12.91 10.51
C ARG A 133 -2.34 12.46 11.83
N TRP A 134 -1.87 13.39 12.66
CA TRP A 134 -1.22 13.08 13.94
C TRP A 134 -2.21 12.90 15.10
N ASP A 135 -3.50 13.17 14.87
CA ASP A 135 -4.55 12.96 15.86
C ASP A 135 -5.02 11.49 15.83
N ASP A 136 -4.19 10.59 16.36
CA ASP A 136 -4.38 9.13 16.29
C ASP A 136 -5.69 8.71 17.00
N ASP A 137 -6.06 9.38 18.09
CA ASP A 137 -7.31 9.12 18.85
C ASP A 137 -8.58 9.45 18.02
N ALA A 138 -8.48 10.46 17.15
CA ALA A 138 -9.56 10.84 16.24
C ALA A 138 -9.77 9.84 15.10
N MET A 139 -8.85 8.88 14.91
CA MET A 139 -8.88 7.91 13.82
C MET A 139 -9.47 6.54 14.20
N THR A 140 -10.15 6.47 15.35
CA THR A 140 -10.87 5.25 15.79
C THR A 140 -12.25 5.11 15.14
N PRO A 141 -12.78 3.89 14.96
CA PRO A 141 -14.15 3.68 14.46
C PRO A 141 -15.22 4.48 15.24
N ARG A 142 -15.03 4.64 16.56
CA ARG A 142 -15.94 5.39 17.42
C ARG A 142 -15.86 6.90 17.17
N ALA A 143 -14.66 7.46 17.05
CA ALA A 143 -14.47 8.88 16.79
C ALA A 143 -15.01 9.30 15.41
N LEU A 144 -14.91 8.40 14.43
CA LEU A 144 -15.34 8.64 13.06
C LEU A 144 -16.83 8.35 12.82
N ALA A 145 -17.51 7.68 13.75
CA ALA A 145 -18.93 7.32 13.65
C ALA A 145 -19.90 8.50 13.38
N PRO A 146 -19.68 9.73 13.86
CA PRO A 146 -20.57 10.87 13.58
C PRO A 146 -20.56 11.31 12.11
N TYR A 147 -19.48 11.01 11.37
CA TYR A 147 -19.33 11.48 10.00
C TYR A 147 -20.06 10.57 9.01
N ALA A 148 -20.80 11.19 8.09
CA ALA A 148 -21.40 10.52 6.95
C ALA A 148 -20.40 10.38 5.80
N LEU A 149 -19.44 11.30 5.70
CA LEU A 149 -18.38 11.23 4.71
C LEU A 149 -17.02 11.39 5.36
N LEU A 150 -16.14 10.42 5.15
CA LEU A 150 -14.74 10.50 5.53
C LEU A 150 -13.88 10.56 4.28
N TYR A 151 -13.25 11.70 4.03
CA TYR A 151 -12.31 11.89 2.95
C TYR A 151 -10.88 11.82 3.48
N VAL A 152 -10.11 10.83 3.04
CA VAL A 152 -8.73 10.62 3.47
C VAL A 152 -7.76 11.05 2.39
N ASP A 153 -7.00 12.12 2.66
CA ASP A 153 -6.06 12.74 1.75
C ASP A 153 -4.62 12.23 1.97
N SER A 154 -4.23 11.20 1.21
CA SER A 154 -2.81 10.78 1.12
C SER A 154 -2.16 10.44 2.47
N VAL A 155 -2.96 10.14 3.50
CA VAL A 155 -2.48 9.83 4.85
C VAL A 155 -2.20 8.33 4.97
N VAL A 156 -1.03 7.97 5.50
CA VAL A 156 -0.76 6.60 5.97
C VAL A 156 -1.58 6.41 7.26
N PRO A 157 -2.35 5.32 7.40
CA PRO A 157 -3.03 5.06 8.68
C PRO A 157 -1.98 4.95 9.77
N GLU A 158 -2.10 5.67 10.88
CA GLU A 158 -1.15 5.60 12.00
C GLU A 158 -1.45 4.37 12.90
N ARG A 159 -0.99 4.37 14.17
CA ARG A 159 -1.01 3.18 15.03
C ARG A 159 -2.42 2.80 15.51
N GLU A 160 -3.29 3.75 15.80
CA GLU A 160 -4.63 3.43 16.33
C GLU A 160 -5.55 2.76 15.30
N PRO A 161 -5.60 3.19 14.02
CA PRO A 161 -6.33 2.48 12.98
C PRO A 161 -5.87 1.03 12.83
N THR A 162 -4.57 0.75 12.90
CA THR A 162 -4.08 -0.63 12.71
C THR A 162 -4.36 -1.52 13.92
N ARG A 163 -4.43 -0.96 15.13
CA ARG A 163 -4.71 -1.68 16.38
C ARG A 163 -6.18 -1.89 16.67
N SER A 164 -7.02 -0.92 16.32
CA SER A 164 -8.45 -0.92 16.67
C SER A 164 -9.30 -1.78 15.73
N LEU A 165 -8.79 -2.10 14.53
CA LEU A 165 -9.50 -2.92 13.55
C LEU A 165 -9.28 -4.42 13.84
N PRO A 166 -10.35 -5.22 14.00
CA PRO A 166 -10.23 -6.63 14.40
C PRO A 166 -9.56 -7.50 13.33
N ARG A 167 -9.63 -7.10 12.06
CA ARG A 167 -8.97 -7.76 10.94
C ARG A 167 -8.77 -6.79 9.79
N ILE A 168 -7.51 -6.61 9.37
CA ILE A 168 -7.17 -5.92 8.13
C ILE A 168 -6.96 -7.00 7.07
N ALA A 169 -7.77 -6.94 6.01
CA ALA A 169 -7.66 -7.83 4.86
C ALA A 169 -7.36 -6.99 3.61
N PRO A 170 -6.64 -7.53 2.62
CA PRO A 170 -6.41 -6.82 1.38
C PRO A 170 -7.73 -6.55 0.65
N ILE A 171 -7.87 -5.34 0.12
CA ILE A 171 -8.94 -5.01 -0.85
C ILE A 171 -8.55 -5.51 -2.25
N PHE A 172 -7.26 -5.56 -2.55
CA PHE A 172 -6.77 -6.03 -3.84
C PHE A 172 -5.83 -7.21 -3.67
N ALA A 173 -5.95 -8.21 -4.54
CA ALA A 173 -4.98 -9.28 -4.70
C ALA A 173 -4.20 -9.08 -6.01
N PRO A 174 -2.98 -9.63 -6.13
CA PRO A 174 -2.21 -9.56 -7.36
C PRO A 174 -2.95 -10.29 -8.49
N HIS A 175 -2.93 -9.72 -9.70
CA HIS A 175 -3.50 -10.41 -10.86
C HIS A 175 -2.81 -11.76 -11.10
N PRO A 176 -3.52 -12.82 -11.54
CA PRO A 176 -2.94 -14.16 -11.70
C PRO A 176 -1.65 -14.20 -12.53
N ARG A 177 -1.54 -13.38 -13.58
CA ARG A 177 -0.30 -13.22 -14.36
C ARG A 177 0.89 -12.80 -13.50
N ILE A 178 0.72 -11.88 -12.55
CA ILE A 178 1.77 -11.42 -11.64
C ILE A 178 2.18 -12.54 -10.70
N VAL A 179 1.21 -13.33 -10.22
CA VAL A 179 1.46 -14.52 -9.40
C VAL A 179 2.31 -15.54 -10.15
N GLU A 180 1.99 -15.81 -11.42
CA GLU A 180 2.78 -16.74 -12.24
C GLU A 180 4.20 -16.22 -12.52
N LEU A 181 4.36 -14.92 -12.78
CA LEU A 181 5.70 -14.30 -12.90
C LEU A 181 6.51 -14.40 -11.60
N ALA A 182 5.87 -14.20 -10.45
CA ALA A 182 6.51 -14.36 -9.15
C ALA A 182 6.95 -15.81 -8.88
N LYS A 183 6.12 -16.81 -9.28
CA LYS A 183 6.49 -18.23 -9.21
C LYS A 183 7.63 -18.59 -10.15
N ALA A 184 7.66 -18.01 -11.35
CA ALA A 184 8.75 -18.22 -12.29
C ALA A 184 10.08 -17.63 -11.77
N ALA A 185 10.02 -16.46 -11.11
CA ALA A 185 11.21 -15.82 -10.53
C ALA A 185 11.72 -16.55 -9.27
N VAL A 186 10.81 -17.10 -8.45
CA VAL A 186 11.15 -17.90 -7.27
C VAL A 186 10.34 -19.21 -7.30
N PRO A 187 10.91 -20.28 -7.89
CA PRO A 187 10.21 -21.55 -8.06
C PRO A 187 10.10 -22.35 -6.75
N HIS A 188 10.87 -21.99 -5.72
CA HIS A 188 10.80 -22.63 -4.41
C HIS A 188 9.58 -22.15 -3.62
N ASP A 189 8.94 -23.08 -2.91
CA ASP A 189 7.76 -22.79 -2.09
C ASP A 189 8.10 -22.34 -0.66
N ALA A 190 9.35 -22.54 -0.22
CA ALA A 190 9.78 -22.27 1.14
C ALA A 190 11.06 -21.44 1.18
N TYR A 191 10.93 -20.14 1.42
CA TYR A 191 12.05 -19.20 1.54
C TYR A 191 11.72 -18.07 2.53
N VAL A 192 12.76 -17.40 3.02
CA VAL A 192 12.67 -16.13 3.75
C VAL A 192 12.94 -15.01 2.77
N ALA A 193 11.97 -14.12 2.58
CA ALA A 193 12.16 -12.94 1.74
C ALA A 193 12.75 -11.80 2.57
N VAL A 194 13.75 -11.13 2.01
CA VAL A 194 14.44 -10.00 2.61
C VAL A 194 14.22 -8.78 1.73
N HIS A 195 13.76 -7.68 2.30
CA HIS A 195 13.59 -6.43 1.55
C HIS A 195 14.19 -5.25 2.29
N LEU A 196 15.11 -4.54 1.64
CA LEU A 196 15.62 -3.26 2.15
C LEU A 196 15.58 -2.24 1.03
N ARG A 197 14.97 -1.09 1.32
CA ARG A 197 14.93 0.03 0.38
C ARG A 197 16.21 0.86 0.54
N HIS A 198 16.93 1.06 -0.54
CA HIS A 198 18.07 1.98 -0.65
C HIS A 198 17.60 3.43 -0.77
N GLY A 199 16.58 3.67 -1.60
CA GLY A 199 15.93 4.98 -1.77
C GLY A 199 16.56 5.88 -2.83
N ASN A 200 17.81 5.63 -3.26
CA ASN A 200 18.48 6.35 -4.36
C ASN A 200 18.29 7.89 -4.32
N GLY A 201 18.43 8.49 -3.12
CA GLY A 201 18.27 9.94 -2.91
C GLY A 201 16.84 10.41 -2.58
N GLU A 202 15.83 9.53 -2.56
CA GLU A 202 14.49 9.87 -2.07
C GLU A 202 14.48 10.01 -0.55
N HIS A 203 13.77 11.03 -0.04
CA HIS A 203 13.40 11.07 1.38
C HIS A 203 12.45 9.91 1.66
N LEU A 204 12.90 8.96 2.48
CA LEU A 204 12.13 7.80 2.90
C LEU A 204 11.66 7.98 4.34
N HIS A 205 10.36 7.83 4.60
CA HIS A 205 9.84 7.66 5.94
C HIS A 205 10.51 6.45 6.62
N GLY A 206 11.02 6.63 7.84
CA GLY A 206 11.70 5.58 8.59
C GLY A 206 13.20 5.43 8.32
N ARG A 207 13.85 6.35 7.60
CA ARG A 207 15.31 6.47 7.56
C ARG A 207 15.75 7.57 8.54
N THR A 208 16.73 7.29 9.40
CA THR A 208 17.51 8.34 10.05
C THR A 208 18.27 9.10 8.96
N GLU A 209 18.19 10.44 8.92
CA GLU A 209 19.08 11.25 8.08
C GLU A 209 20.54 10.89 8.42
N GLY A 210 21.13 9.99 7.64
CA GLY A 210 22.29 9.22 8.06
C GLY A 210 23.19 8.91 6.89
N THR A 211 24.49 8.97 7.15
CA THR A 211 25.60 8.73 6.22
C THR A 211 25.60 7.28 5.69
N ASP A 212 26.36 7.01 4.61
CA ASP A 212 26.49 5.67 4.02
C ASP A 212 26.90 4.58 5.03
N ALA A 213 27.68 4.95 6.05
CA ALA A 213 28.07 4.06 7.14
C ALA A 213 26.88 3.60 7.98
N ALA A 214 25.91 4.50 8.26
CA ALA A 214 24.70 4.14 8.99
C ALA A 214 23.81 3.17 8.17
N PHE A 215 23.75 3.37 6.86
CA PHE A 215 23.03 2.44 5.98
C PHE A 215 23.70 1.06 5.90
N GLY A 216 25.04 1.01 5.86
CA GLY A 216 25.79 -0.26 5.91
C GLY A 216 25.47 -1.08 7.16
N THR A 217 25.55 -0.48 8.34
CA THR A 217 25.21 -1.15 9.62
C THR A 217 23.76 -1.62 9.64
N TYR A 218 22.84 -0.81 9.11
CA TYR A 218 21.43 -1.16 9.05
C TYR A 218 21.19 -2.37 8.12
N LEU A 219 21.84 -2.40 6.95
CA LEU A 219 21.81 -3.52 6.03
C LEU A 219 22.34 -4.80 6.68
N GLU A 220 23.46 -4.73 7.40
CA GLU A 220 24.01 -5.87 8.15
C GLU A 220 23.05 -6.39 9.22
N THR A 221 22.36 -5.48 9.92
CA THR A 221 21.36 -5.83 10.94
C THR A 221 20.17 -6.57 10.33
N VAL A 222 19.66 -6.08 9.20
CA VAL A 222 18.58 -6.73 8.45
C VAL A 222 19.02 -8.11 7.96
N ALA A 223 20.23 -8.22 7.40
CA ALA A 223 20.77 -9.49 6.90
C ALA A 223 20.99 -10.52 8.02
N ALA A 224 21.52 -10.09 9.17
CA ALA A 224 21.73 -10.97 10.32
C ALA A 224 20.39 -11.56 10.80
N LEU A 225 19.37 -10.73 10.97
CA LEU A 225 18.04 -11.19 11.36
C LEU A 225 17.43 -12.13 10.31
N ALA A 226 17.56 -11.81 9.02
CA ALA A 226 17.08 -12.67 7.95
C ALA A 226 17.71 -14.06 7.97
N ARG A 227 19.03 -14.13 8.18
CA ARG A 227 19.77 -15.40 8.30
C ARG A 227 19.30 -16.20 9.51
N ASP A 228 19.10 -15.56 10.65
CA ASP A 228 18.58 -16.22 11.86
C ASP A 228 17.18 -16.80 11.62
N ARG A 229 16.29 -16.05 10.94
CA ARG A 229 14.95 -16.54 10.58
C ARG A 229 15.01 -17.68 9.57
N ALA A 230 15.90 -17.62 8.58
CA ALA A 230 16.07 -18.69 7.59
C ALA A 230 16.62 -19.97 8.24
N SER A 231 17.56 -19.85 9.17
CA SER A 231 18.08 -20.95 9.97
C SER A 231 17.00 -21.56 10.86
N ALA A 232 16.25 -20.75 11.61
CA ALA A 232 15.18 -21.21 12.49
C ALA A 232 14.02 -21.88 11.72
N ALA A 233 13.78 -21.47 10.47
CA ALA A 233 12.76 -22.09 9.62
C ALA A 233 13.22 -23.42 9.00
N GLY A 234 14.50 -23.77 9.07
CA GLY A 234 15.05 -24.99 8.45
C GLY A 234 15.08 -24.96 6.92
N ASN A 235 14.72 -23.84 6.30
CA ASN A 235 14.59 -23.71 4.85
C ASN A 235 15.91 -23.27 4.19
N GLY A 236 16.84 -22.65 4.93
CA GLY A 236 18.19 -22.26 4.48
C GLY A 236 18.25 -21.25 3.33
N GLN A 237 17.13 -20.94 2.69
CA GLN A 237 17.05 -20.10 1.49
C GLN A 237 16.51 -18.72 1.84
N THR A 238 17.30 -17.68 1.52
CA THR A 238 16.90 -16.28 1.53
C THR A 238 16.79 -15.74 0.11
N VAL A 239 15.78 -14.91 -0.11
CA VAL A 239 15.54 -14.21 -1.38
C VAL A 239 15.58 -12.72 -1.10
N CYS A 240 16.54 -12.01 -1.69
CA CYS A 240 16.83 -10.61 -1.39
C CYS A 240 16.32 -9.68 -2.50
N LEU A 241 15.48 -8.72 -2.12
CA LEU A 241 14.87 -7.73 -3.00
C LEU A 241 15.21 -6.31 -2.52
N SER A 242 15.40 -5.39 -3.46
CA SER A 242 15.64 -3.98 -3.19
C SER A 242 15.26 -3.15 -4.43
N ASP A 243 15.09 -1.84 -4.24
CA ASP A 243 15.02 -0.86 -5.33
C ASP A 243 16.39 -0.53 -5.93
N ASN A 244 17.47 -1.13 -5.41
CA ASN A 244 18.83 -1.00 -5.88
C ASN A 244 19.55 -2.36 -5.96
N PHE A 245 20.20 -2.65 -7.09
CA PHE A 245 20.81 -3.96 -7.32
C PHE A 245 21.98 -4.25 -6.37
N GLU A 246 22.85 -3.27 -6.13
CA GLU A 246 23.99 -3.43 -5.21
C GLU A 246 23.51 -3.76 -3.79
N THR A 247 22.43 -3.11 -3.33
CA THR A 247 21.81 -3.39 -2.03
C THR A 247 21.25 -4.81 -1.97
N ALA A 248 20.55 -5.27 -3.00
CA ALA A 248 20.04 -6.63 -3.07
C ALA A 248 21.18 -7.67 -3.09
N GLN A 249 22.26 -7.40 -3.83
CA GLN A 249 23.43 -8.27 -3.89
C GLN A 249 24.15 -8.35 -2.55
N ARG A 250 24.39 -7.22 -1.88
CA ARG A 250 25.00 -7.20 -0.55
C ARG A 250 24.18 -7.95 0.49
N LEU A 251 22.85 -7.85 0.44
CA LEU A 251 21.97 -8.66 1.29
C LEU A 251 22.11 -10.16 1.00
N ALA A 252 22.19 -10.54 -0.29
CA ALA A 252 22.38 -11.93 -0.68
C ALA A 252 23.72 -12.47 -0.17
N ASP A 253 24.81 -11.71 -0.34
CA ASP A 253 26.15 -12.09 0.13
C ASP A 253 26.18 -12.30 1.66
N LEU A 254 25.54 -11.42 2.43
CA LEU A 254 25.51 -11.50 3.90
C LEU A 254 24.59 -12.59 4.45
N THR A 255 23.56 -12.96 3.70
CA THR A 255 22.60 -14.00 4.08
C THR A 255 22.94 -15.38 3.52
N GLY A 256 23.85 -15.47 2.54
CA GLY A 256 24.06 -16.68 1.73
C GLY A 256 22.90 -16.95 0.75
N GLY A 257 22.13 -15.91 0.43
CA GLY A 257 20.89 -15.97 -0.35
C GLY A 257 21.05 -15.74 -1.84
N THR A 258 19.92 -15.46 -2.49
CA THR A 258 19.87 -15.04 -3.89
C THR A 258 19.30 -13.64 -4.00
N ALA A 259 20.04 -12.74 -4.67
CA ALA A 259 19.53 -11.43 -5.06
C ALA A 259 18.63 -11.59 -6.28
N LEU A 260 17.41 -11.06 -6.20
CA LEU A 260 16.53 -11.02 -7.36
C LEU A 260 16.65 -9.66 -8.06
N SER A 261 17.56 -9.59 -9.04
CA SER A 261 17.39 -8.66 -10.16
C SER A 261 18.23 -9.11 -11.36
N PRO A 262 17.62 -9.39 -12.51
CA PRO A 262 18.35 -9.55 -13.76
C PRO A 262 18.53 -8.23 -14.53
N ASP A 263 17.88 -7.13 -14.13
CA ASP A 263 17.85 -5.86 -14.90
C ASP A 263 18.39 -4.66 -14.09
N ASP A 264 18.91 -3.64 -14.80
CA ASP A 264 19.41 -2.35 -14.30
C ASP A 264 18.32 -1.58 -13.53
N LEU A 265 18.24 -1.84 -12.22
CA LEU A 265 17.48 -1.00 -11.30
C LEU A 265 18.01 0.44 -11.36
N PRO A 266 17.16 1.46 -11.20
CA PRO A 266 17.58 2.84 -11.34
C PRO A 266 18.67 3.19 -10.32
N ASP A 267 19.60 4.06 -10.74
CA ASP A 267 20.54 4.79 -9.87
C ASP A 267 19.91 6.06 -9.26
N ARG A 268 18.66 6.36 -9.65
CA ARG A 268 17.87 7.52 -9.26
C ARG A 268 16.61 7.15 -8.48
N ALA A 269 15.92 8.20 -8.01
CA ALA A 269 14.65 8.10 -7.32
C ALA A 269 13.64 7.24 -8.11
N HIS A 270 13.03 6.27 -7.43
CA HIS A 270 12.11 5.33 -8.06
C HIS A 270 10.89 6.05 -8.68
N ARG A 271 10.44 7.13 -8.05
CA ARG A 271 9.37 7.99 -8.57
C ARG A 271 9.72 8.57 -9.94
N GLU A 272 10.91 9.17 -10.07
CA GLU A 272 11.41 9.77 -11.31
C GLU A 272 11.57 8.70 -12.39
N PHE A 273 12.10 7.55 -11.99
CA PHE A 273 12.22 6.39 -12.86
C PHE A 273 10.87 5.93 -13.44
N LEU A 274 9.79 5.94 -12.66
CA LEU A 274 8.46 5.60 -13.17
C LEU A 274 7.83 6.71 -14.01
N SER A 275 8.04 7.98 -13.66
CA SER A 275 7.37 9.11 -14.33
C SER A 275 7.98 9.47 -15.68
N GLU A 276 9.29 9.33 -15.86
CA GLU A 276 10.00 9.73 -17.08
C GLU A 276 9.89 8.73 -18.24
N SER A 277 9.25 7.58 -18.01
CA SER A 277 9.02 6.63 -19.10
C SER A 277 7.97 7.19 -20.05
N GLU A 278 8.43 7.86 -21.13
CA GLU A 278 7.58 8.29 -22.25
C GLU A 278 6.98 7.09 -23.00
N ASN A 279 7.64 5.93 -22.91
CA ASN A 279 7.13 4.66 -23.43
C ASN A 279 6.24 3.95 -22.40
N ASP A 280 4.97 3.74 -22.74
CA ASP A 280 4.00 3.09 -21.85
C ASP A 280 4.29 1.60 -21.60
N ASP A 281 4.91 0.89 -22.56
CA ASP A 281 5.29 -0.52 -22.38
C ASP A 281 6.43 -0.65 -21.35
N VAL A 282 7.41 0.24 -21.40
CA VAL A 282 8.52 0.27 -20.43
C VAL A 282 7.98 0.58 -19.03
N ARG A 283 7.04 1.53 -18.92
CA ARG A 283 6.37 1.83 -17.65
C ARG A 283 5.58 0.63 -17.14
N ALA A 284 4.82 -0.02 -18.01
CA ALA A 284 4.02 -1.19 -17.66
C ALA A 284 4.90 -2.36 -17.18
N ALA A 285 6.06 -2.58 -17.81
CA ALA A 285 7.04 -3.56 -17.36
C ALA A 285 7.59 -3.23 -15.96
N ARG A 286 7.96 -1.96 -15.71
CA ARG A 286 8.43 -1.49 -14.38
C ARG A 286 7.36 -1.68 -13.30
N LEU A 287 6.11 -1.31 -13.57
CA LEU A 287 5.00 -1.53 -12.64
C LEU A 287 4.74 -3.01 -12.38
N THR A 288 4.75 -3.84 -13.44
CA THR A 288 4.62 -5.29 -13.31
C THR A 288 5.70 -5.85 -12.39
N ARG A 289 6.95 -5.41 -12.57
CA ARG A 289 8.07 -5.85 -11.76
C ARG A 289 7.88 -5.54 -10.27
N LEU A 290 7.46 -4.32 -9.93
CA LEU A 290 7.20 -3.94 -8.54
C LEU A 290 6.16 -4.85 -7.88
N LEU A 291 5.10 -5.20 -8.61
CA LEU A 291 4.05 -6.06 -8.11
C LEU A 291 4.49 -7.53 -8.05
N VAL A 292 5.39 -7.96 -8.95
CA VAL A 292 6.06 -9.26 -8.85
C VAL A 292 6.90 -9.33 -7.58
N ASP A 293 7.72 -8.32 -7.28
CA ASP A 293 8.54 -8.26 -6.06
C ASP A 293 7.68 -8.26 -4.79
N LEU A 294 6.58 -7.49 -4.79
CA LEU A 294 5.61 -7.47 -3.69
C LEU A 294 4.92 -8.84 -3.51
N THR A 295 4.63 -9.53 -4.62
CA THR A 295 4.05 -10.89 -4.59
C THR A 295 5.05 -11.94 -4.12
N ILE A 296 6.34 -11.82 -4.49
CA ILE A 296 7.42 -12.69 -3.99
C ILE A 296 7.56 -12.53 -2.48
N LEU A 297 7.51 -11.30 -1.96
CA LEU A 297 7.52 -11.08 -0.51
C LEU A 297 6.29 -11.73 0.15
N GLY A 298 5.08 -11.51 -0.37
CA GLY A 298 3.85 -12.05 0.21
C GLY A 298 3.77 -13.59 0.20
N ARG A 299 4.41 -14.25 -0.77
CA ARG A 299 4.48 -15.72 -0.85
C ARG A 299 5.45 -16.35 0.15
N ALA A 300 6.37 -15.57 0.73
CA ALA A 300 7.42 -16.10 1.57
C ALA A 300 6.89 -16.76 2.87
N THR A 301 7.70 -17.65 3.43
CA THR A 301 7.43 -18.26 4.75
C THR A 301 7.69 -17.29 5.89
N ARG A 302 8.62 -16.35 5.68
CA ARG A 302 8.91 -15.19 6.55
C ARG A 302 9.31 -14.00 5.68
N ILE A 303 8.98 -12.80 6.14
CA ILE A 303 9.44 -11.54 5.54
C ILE A 303 10.29 -10.82 6.58
N VAL A 304 11.54 -10.52 6.24
CA VAL A 304 12.40 -9.63 7.01
C VAL A 304 12.63 -8.37 6.21
N GLY A 305 12.03 -7.27 6.65
CA GLY A 305 12.07 -6.00 5.94
C GLY A 305 12.82 -4.93 6.73
N GLY A 306 13.50 -4.02 6.03
CA GLY A 306 13.71 -2.68 6.59
C GLY A 306 12.36 -1.96 6.72
N HIS A 307 12.31 -0.99 7.62
CA HIS A 307 11.14 -0.16 7.91
C HIS A 307 10.48 0.41 6.63
N SER A 308 9.39 -0.22 6.15
CA SER A 308 8.77 0.11 4.86
C SER A 308 7.33 -0.40 4.73
N LEU A 309 6.43 0.48 4.25
CA LEU A 309 5.05 0.13 3.90
C LEU A 309 4.95 -0.89 2.75
N PHE A 310 6.02 -1.05 1.95
CA PHE A 310 6.08 -2.08 0.91
C PHE A 310 5.98 -3.48 1.52
N CYS A 311 6.67 -3.71 2.64
CA CYS A 311 6.66 -4.98 3.36
C CYS A 311 5.31 -5.23 4.05
N HIS A 312 4.65 -4.18 4.58
CA HIS A 312 3.30 -4.30 5.13
C HIS A 312 2.28 -4.69 4.05
N ALA A 313 2.34 -4.05 2.87
CA ALA A 313 1.48 -4.42 1.76
C ALA A 313 1.72 -5.86 1.30
N ALA A 314 2.98 -6.31 1.23
CA ALA A 314 3.29 -7.70 0.90
C ALA A 314 2.73 -8.69 1.93
N ALA A 315 2.86 -8.37 3.21
CA ALA A 315 2.35 -9.21 4.29
C ALA A 315 0.81 -9.37 4.23
N LEU A 316 0.08 -8.35 3.74
CA LEU A 316 -1.37 -8.44 3.51
C LEU A 316 -1.75 -9.46 2.43
N TRP A 317 -0.91 -9.65 1.41
CA TRP A 317 -1.14 -10.65 0.36
C TRP A 317 -0.78 -12.06 0.78
N GLY A 318 0.01 -12.20 1.85
CA GLY A 318 0.32 -13.47 2.49
C GLY A 318 -0.33 -13.59 3.85
N ASP A 319 0.52 -13.71 4.86
CA ASP A 319 0.13 -13.81 6.26
C ASP A 319 0.84 -12.69 7.04
N PRO A 320 0.09 -11.73 7.61
CA PRO A 320 0.64 -10.65 8.43
C PRO A 320 1.57 -11.12 9.56
N GLY A 321 1.35 -12.31 10.13
CA GLY A 321 2.18 -12.87 11.20
C GLY A 321 3.57 -13.33 10.76
N ARG A 322 3.88 -13.26 9.46
CA ARG A 322 5.19 -13.62 8.89
C ARG A 322 6.14 -12.43 8.77
N LEU A 323 5.64 -11.21 8.96
CA LEU A 323 6.43 -9.98 8.83
C LEU A 323 7.22 -9.68 10.10
N THR A 324 8.49 -9.36 9.93
CA THR A 324 9.32 -8.70 10.93
C THR A 324 10.04 -7.53 10.27
N LEU A 325 9.78 -6.32 10.75
CA LEU A 325 10.46 -5.11 10.33
C LEU A 325 11.63 -4.81 11.27
N VAL A 326 12.70 -4.28 10.71
CA VAL A 326 13.85 -3.76 11.46
C VAL A 326 13.83 -2.25 11.33
N ASN A 327 13.95 -1.54 12.45
CA ASN A 327 14.09 -0.10 12.51
C ASN A 327 15.58 0.29 12.38
N PRO A 328 15.90 1.55 12.02
CA PRO A 328 17.30 1.99 11.93
C PRO A 328 18.10 1.87 13.23
N ASP A 329 17.42 1.89 14.38
CA ASP A 329 18.04 1.69 15.70
C ASP A 329 18.25 0.20 16.07
N GLY A 330 17.89 -0.72 15.17
CA GLY A 330 18.01 -2.17 15.35
C GLY A 330 16.84 -2.82 16.09
N SER A 331 15.87 -2.04 16.59
CA SER A 331 14.65 -2.60 17.16
C SER A 331 13.77 -3.24 16.09
N THR A 332 12.90 -4.17 16.49
CA THR A 332 12.00 -4.89 15.57
C THR A 332 10.54 -4.52 15.78
N ALA A 333 9.77 -4.51 14.69
CA ALA A 333 8.34 -4.26 14.68
C ALA A 333 7.57 -5.34 13.90
N GLY A 334 6.34 -5.62 14.30
CA GLY A 334 5.43 -6.52 13.62
C GLY A 334 4.56 -5.84 12.56
N PHE A 335 3.63 -6.60 11.98
CA PHE A 335 2.61 -6.02 11.12
C PHE A 335 1.71 -5.01 11.86
N GLY A 336 1.39 -3.88 11.23
CA GLY A 336 0.58 -2.81 11.81
C GLY A 336 1.35 -1.88 12.76
N GLU A 337 2.57 -2.23 13.15
CA GLU A 337 3.45 -1.40 13.97
C GLU A 337 4.25 -0.46 13.08
N LEU A 338 3.73 0.75 12.93
CA LEU A 338 4.32 1.81 12.11
C LEU A 338 5.38 2.58 12.91
N PRO A 339 6.35 3.21 12.20
CA PRO A 339 7.47 3.86 12.86
C PRO A 339 6.92 4.98 13.72
N GLY A 340 7.55 5.22 14.87
CA GLY A 340 7.36 6.51 15.53
C GLY A 340 7.87 7.64 14.59
N PRO A 341 7.33 8.86 14.73
CA PRO A 341 7.83 10.01 13.98
C PRO A 341 9.33 10.26 14.18
#